data_AF-A0A3N2PCY5-F1
#
_entry.id   AF-A0A3N2PCY5-F1
#
_cell.length_a   1.000
_cell.length_b   1.000
_cell.length_c   1.000
_cell.angle_alpha   90.00
_cell.angle_beta   90.00
_cell.angle_gamma   90.00
#
_symmetry.space_group_name_H-M   'P 1'
#
loop_
_entity.id
_entity.type
_entity.pdbx_description
1 polymer ?
#
loop_
_entity_poly.entity_id
_entity_poly.type
_entity_poly.pdbx_seq_one_letter_code
_entity_poly.pdbx_strand_id
1 'polypeptide(L)'
;MRWDNLSSATHGGPGDPPEAAPAAPPLPLALPGAVTRTFDTPGFAGMTFYEVRARSIINRVPGASRVPFEWTVNPYRGCSHACVYCLAGETEILLADGHTRPLAELRVGDEIYGTVAQGNHRRYVRTAVLAHWSTVKPAYRITLEDGTTLTASADHRFLTPRGWKHVTAAPPGEPPRPYLTITDSLLGIGRSGPTTGDPERCGAGQATAAPLDGTILSSRTALRVRRIEPQGRELRLYDITTGTGDFIANGVVSHNCFARNTHTYLDLDPGRDFDTRVIVKVNAGELLRRELAAPRWGGGHIAMGTNVDCYQRAEGRYRLMPQILAALRDFANPFSILTKGTLIVRDLPLLRQAAEVTQVGLSLSVGFVDERMWRAVEPGTPSPRRRLDVVRTLRDAGFAVGVLMAPILPGLTDTDDSIEETVAAIAAAGAVSVTPLPLHLRPGARQWYAAWLAREFPGLVPRYRELYGAGSYLPQAYQREVTARVRIAARRYGLHRPAPGETRQVPPDAAPAPAVEQLSLL
;
A
#
# COMPACT_ATOMS: atom_id res chain seq x y z
N MET A 1 -8.68 8.11 -14.33
CA MET A 1 -10.07 7.69 -14.08
C MET A 1 -10.84 8.97 -13.77
N ARG A 2 -11.99 9.22 -14.41
CA ARG A 2 -12.87 10.38 -14.12
C ARG A 2 -13.93 10.00 -13.08
N TRP A 3 -14.42 10.96 -12.31
CA TRP A 3 -15.03 10.76 -10.98
C TRP A 3 -16.46 11.32 -10.84
N ASP A 4 -17.31 11.16 -11.85
CA ASP A 4 -18.65 11.78 -11.87
C ASP A 4 -19.78 10.86 -11.31
N ASN A 5 -19.41 9.77 -10.61
CA ASN A 5 -20.26 8.59 -10.46
C ASN A 5 -20.46 8.05 -9.01
N LEU A 6 -20.94 8.89 -8.09
CA LEU A 6 -21.46 8.49 -6.75
C LEU A 6 -22.80 9.19 -6.44
N SER A 7 -23.84 8.46 -6.02
CA SER A 7 -25.19 9.03 -5.75
C SER A 7 -25.79 8.49 -4.47
N SER A 8 -26.46 9.37 -3.73
CA SER A 8 -27.17 9.10 -2.48
C SER A 8 -28.58 8.55 -2.72
N ALA A 9 -29.03 7.68 -1.81
CA ALA A 9 -30.41 7.60 -1.35
C ALA A 9 -30.43 6.97 0.04
N THR A 10 -31.15 7.60 0.97
CA THR A 10 -31.41 7.10 2.33
C THR A 10 -32.51 6.05 2.31
N HIS A 11 -32.58 5.18 3.32
CA HIS A 11 -33.84 4.67 3.91
C HIS A 11 -33.52 4.05 5.27
N GLY A 12 -34.40 4.26 6.26
CA GLY A 12 -34.27 3.72 7.62
C GLY A 12 -35.37 2.71 7.95
N GLY A 13 -35.12 1.93 9.00
CA GLY A 13 -36.08 1.02 9.64
C GLY A 13 -35.62 0.76 11.08
N PRO A 14 -36.53 0.69 12.08
CA PRO A 14 -36.16 0.67 13.49
C PRO A 14 -35.91 -0.75 14.04
N GLY A 15 -35.02 -0.89 15.03
CA GLY A 15 -34.79 -2.13 15.76
C GLY A 15 -33.54 -2.13 16.65
N ASP A 16 -33.77 -1.79 17.93
CA ASP A 16 -32.97 -1.95 19.18
C ASP A 16 -31.43 -1.76 19.24
N PRO A 17 -30.90 -1.25 20.39
CA PRO A 17 -29.52 -0.80 20.51
C PRO A 17 -28.55 -1.89 21.00
N PRO A 18 -27.37 -2.04 20.37
CA PRO A 18 -26.22 -2.65 21.01
C PRO A 18 -25.32 -1.60 21.68
N GLU A 19 -24.66 -2.08 22.74
CA GLU A 19 -23.71 -1.40 23.63
C GLU A 19 -22.66 -0.52 22.92
N ALA A 20 -22.28 0.60 23.55
CA ALA A 20 -21.56 1.69 22.89
C ALA A 20 -20.11 1.35 22.47
N ALA A 21 -19.95 0.93 21.21
CA ALA A 21 -18.66 0.91 20.53
C ALA A 21 -18.03 2.32 20.49
N PRO A 22 -16.68 2.44 20.51
CA PRO A 22 -16.01 3.74 20.42
C PRO A 22 -16.43 4.48 19.14
N ALA A 23 -16.74 5.77 19.28
CA ALA A 23 -17.35 6.59 18.23
C ALA A 23 -16.63 6.44 16.88
N ALA A 24 -17.37 6.00 15.86
CA ALA A 24 -16.81 5.76 14.53
C ALA A 24 -16.24 7.06 13.95
N PRO A 25 -15.02 7.05 13.38
CA PRO A 25 -14.41 8.27 12.86
C PRO A 25 -15.25 8.88 11.71
N PRO A 26 -15.23 10.22 11.58
CA PRO A 26 -16.05 10.91 10.58
C PRO A 26 -15.74 10.43 9.15
N LEU A 27 -16.76 10.53 8.31
CA LEU A 27 -16.72 10.12 6.91
C LEU A 27 -15.85 11.09 6.10
N PRO A 28 -14.97 10.60 5.20
CA PRO A 28 -14.26 11.45 4.25
C PRO A 28 -15.26 12.16 3.33
N LEU A 29 -15.00 13.43 3.01
CA LEU A 29 -15.91 14.27 2.24
C LEU A 29 -16.14 13.74 0.82
N ALA A 30 -15.12 13.19 0.18
CA ALA A 30 -15.19 12.46 -1.09
C ALA A 30 -15.90 11.08 -1.03
N LEU A 31 -16.38 10.65 0.15
CA LEU A 31 -17.20 9.44 0.34
C LEU A 31 -18.59 9.76 0.94
N PRO A 32 -19.39 10.66 0.31
CA PRO A 32 -20.68 11.07 0.85
C PRO A 32 -21.64 9.87 0.93
N GLY A 33 -22.23 9.66 2.11
CA GLY A 33 -23.15 8.55 2.37
C GLY A 33 -22.50 7.17 2.56
N ALA A 34 -21.18 7.10 2.75
CA ALA A 34 -20.54 5.87 3.20
C ALA A 34 -20.89 5.55 4.68
N VAL A 35 -20.72 4.29 5.10
CA VAL A 35 -20.86 3.88 6.51
C VAL A 35 -19.49 3.54 7.07
N THR A 36 -19.06 4.24 8.11
CA THR A 36 -17.83 3.91 8.83
C THR A 36 -18.05 2.70 9.73
N ARG A 37 -17.17 1.70 9.67
CA ARG A 37 -17.07 0.64 10.68
C ARG A 37 -15.66 0.50 11.23
N THR A 38 -15.57 0.11 12.48
CA THR A 38 -14.37 -0.40 13.15
C THR A 38 -14.68 -1.79 13.69
N PHE A 39 -13.66 -2.63 13.86
CA PHE A 39 -13.83 -3.97 14.42
C PHE A 39 -12.83 -4.19 15.55
N ASP A 40 -13.32 -4.48 16.75
CA ASP A 40 -12.47 -4.82 17.88
C ASP A 40 -12.06 -6.29 17.79
N THR A 41 -11.04 -6.56 16.99
CA THR A 41 -10.50 -7.90 16.77
C THR A 41 -9.00 -7.76 16.50
N PRO A 42 -8.11 -8.60 17.08
CA PRO A 42 -6.66 -8.41 16.93
C PRO A 42 -6.16 -8.32 15.48
N GLY A 43 -6.83 -8.99 14.52
CA GLY A 43 -6.51 -8.92 13.09
C GLY A 43 -6.90 -7.62 12.37
N PHE A 44 -7.69 -6.75 13.02
CA PHE A 44 -8.21 -5.47 12.52
C PHE A 44 -7.98 -4.30 13.51
N ALA A 45 -7.22 -4.51 14.59
CA ALA A 45 -6.99 -3.49 15.60
C ALA A 45 -6.40 -2.21 14.99
N GLY A 46 -7.04 -1.06 15.24
CA GLY A 46 -6.65 0.22 14.65
C GLY A 46 -7.06 0.42 13.18
N MET A 47 -7.82 -0.51 12.58
CA MET A 47 -8.40 -0.36 11.24
C MET A 47 -9.80 0.25 11.26
N THR A 48 -10.09 1.00 10.21
CA THR A 48 -11.39 1.56 9.86
C THR A 48 -11.80 1.03 8.48
N PHE A 49 -13.08 0.81 8.27
CA PHE A 49 -13.64 0.39 7.00
C PHE A 49 -14.69 1.41 6.56
N TYR A 50 -14.59 1.87 5.31
CA TYR A 50 -15.55 2.79 4.72
C TYR A 50 -16.42 2.05 3.71
N GLU A 51 -17.63 1.72 4.13
CA GLU A 51 -18.62 1.00 3.32
C GLU A 51 -19.29 1.96 2.35
N VAL A 52 -18.97 1.83 1.06
CA VAL A 52 -19.50 2.68 -0.02
C VAL A 52 -20.47 1.89 -0.89
N ARG A 53 -21.54 2.54 -1.35
CA ARG A 53 -22.33 2.03 -2.48
C ARG A 53 -21.80 2.64 -3.77
N ALA A 54 -21.10 1.85 -4.58
CA ALA A 54 -20.57 2.29 -5.86
C ALA A 54 -21.68 2.39 -6.91
N ARG A 55 -21.55 3.29 -7.91
CA ARG A 55 -22.46 3.29 -9.09
C ARG A 55 -22.06 2.25 -10.15
N SER A 56 -20.77 1.87 -10.21
CA SER A 56 -20.21 0.89 -11.17
C SER A 56 -19.09 0.05 -10.53
N ILE A 57 -18.95 -1.23 -10.96
CA ILE A 57 -17.94 -2.16 -10.44
C ILE A 57 -17.03 -2.76 -11.53
N ILE A 58 -17.51 -2.90 -12.77
CA ILE A 58 -16.71 -3.33 -13.91
C ILE A 58 -15.91 -2.15 -14.47
N ASN A 59 -14.58 -2.20 -14.38
CA ASN A 59 -13.69 -1.13 -14.81
C ASN A 59 -12.91 -1.54 -16.06
N ARG A 60 -12.94 -0.74 -17.12
CA ARG A 60 -12.08 -0.96 -18.29
C ARG A 60 -10.63 -0.62 -17.97
N VAL A 61 -9.72 -1.51 -18.35
CA VAL A 61 -8.28 -1.30 -18.28
C VAL A 61 -7.88 -0.27 -19.36
N PRO A 62 -7.07 0.75 -19.03
CA PRO A 62 -6.56 1.69 -20.03
C PRO A 62 -5.69 0.97 -21.08
N GLY A 63 -5.96 1.18 -22.38
CA GLY A 63 -5.30 0.46 -23.48
C GLY A 63 -3.77 0.58 -23.57
N ALA A 64 -3.16 1.52 -22.85
CA ALA A 64 -1.71 1.61 -22.68
C ALA A 64 -1.13 0.53 -21.72
N SER A 65 -1.98 -0.25 -21.06
CA SER A 65 -1.59 -1.29 -20.10
C SER A 65 -1.29 -2.61 -20.82
N ARG A 66 -0.08 -3.14 -20.66
CA ARG A 66 0.37 -4.40 -21.30
C ARG A 66 -0.12 -5.67 -20.58
N VAL A 67 -1.39 -5.71 -20.19
CA VAL A 67 -2.00 -6.85 -19.48
C VAL A 67 -2.97 -7.61 -20.40
N PRO A 68 -3.12 -8.94 -20.27
CA PRO A 68 -3.88 -9.77 -21.22
C PRO A 68 -5.40 -9.77 -20.98
N PHE A 69 -5.95 -8.71 -20.39
CA PHE A 69 -7.36 -8.59 -20.03
C PHE A 69 -7.84 -7.14 -20.14
N GLU A 70 -9.09 -6.95 -20.55
CA GLU A 70 -9.68 -5.61 -20.76
C GLU A 70 -10.47 -5.08 -19.57
N TRP A 71 -10.94 -5.95 -18.66
CA TRP A 71 -11.89 -5.60 -17.62
C TRP A 71 -11.43 -6.04 -16.25
N THR A 72 -11.77 -5.26 -15.21
CA THR A 72 -11.40 -5.57 -13.83
C THR A 72 -12.50 -5.25 -12.83
N VAL A 73 -12.63 -6.11 -11.82
CA VAL A 73 -13.48 -5.91 -10.64
C VAL A 73 -12.57 -5.78 -9.42
N ASN A 74 -12.79 -4.72 -8.64
CA ASN A 74 -12.04 -4.43 -7.42
C ASN A 74 -13.03 -4.04 -6.31
N PRO A 75 -13.38 -4.96 -5.38
CA PRO A 75 -14.31 -4.69 -4.28
C PRO A 75 -13.70 -3.80 -3.18
N TYR A 76 -12.36 -3.78 -3.06
CA TYR A 76 -11.62 -3.05 -2.03
C TYR A 76 -10.72 -1.94 -2.61
N ARG A 77 -10.41 -0.94 -1.80
CA ARG A 77 -9.31 0.02 -1.99
C ARG A 77 -8.63 0.28 -0.65
N GLY A 78 -7.30 0.40 -0.63
CA GLY A 78 -6.52 0.30 0.61
C GLY A 78 -6.16 -1.15 0.90
N CYS A 79 -5.02 -1.36 1.57
CA CYS A 79 -4.33 -2.63 1.65
C CYS A 79 -3.76 -2.81 3.05
N SER A 80 -4.28 -3.79 3.80
CA SER A 80 -3.97 -4.04 5.22
C SER A 80 -2.54 -4.54 5.55
N HIS A 81 -1.53 -4.15 4.76
CA HIS A 81 -0.19 -4.76 4.73
C HIS A 81 0.99 -3.86 5.23
N ALA A 82 0.81 -2.54 5.40
CA ALA A 82 1.50 -1.59 6.31
C ALA A 82 3.01 -1.17 6.19
N CYS A 83 3.29 0.15 6.09
CA CYS A 83 4.63 0.81 6.25
C CYS A 83 4.54 2.27 6.85
N VAL A 84 5.46 2.75 7.74
CA VAL A 84 5.19 3.92 8.66
C VAL A 84 6.40 4.86 9.04
N TYR A 85 6.25 6.21 9.04
CA TYR A 85 7.16 7.27 9.62
C TYR A 85 6.43 8.12 10.72
N CYS A 86 7.10 8.67 11.78
CA CYS A 86 6.44 9.51 12.84
C CYS A 86 7.32 10.49 13.68
N LEU A 87 6.68 11.52 14.27
CA LEU A 87 7.11 12.54 15.27
C LEU A 87 6.43 12.34 16.65
N ALA A 88 6.80 13.05 17.72
CA ALA A 88 6.08 12.95 19.01
C ALA A 88 4.88 13.91 19.13
N GLY A 89 3.94 13.59 20.03
CA GLY A 89 2.65 14.26 20.13
C GLY A 89 2.72 15.73 20.56
N GLU A 90 3.75 16.07 21.36
CA GLU A 90 4.07 17.41 21.84
C GLU A 90 4.78 18.31 20.81
N THR A 91 4.92 17.85 19.56
CA THR A 91 5.57 18.64 18.50
C THR A 91 4.62 19.74 18.02
N GLU A 92 4.96 21.00 18.25
CA GLU A 92 4.25 22.19 17.79
C GLU A 92 4.27 22.28 16.26
N ILE A 93 3.09 22.22 15.63
CA ILE A 93 2.93 22.39 14.19
C ILE A 93 2.47 23.82 13.90
N LEU A 94 3.09 24.45 12.90
CA LEU A 94 2.78 25.84 12.52
C LEU A 94 1.47 25.92 11.73
N LEU A 95 0.48 26.56 12.32
CA LEU A 95 -0.83 26.82 11.72
C LEU A 95 -0.75 27.96 10.68
N ALA A 96 -1.72 28.00 9.76
CA ALA A 96 -1.81 28.98 8.68
C ALA A 96 -2.10 30.43 9.13
N ASP A 97 -2.45 30.62 10.40
CA ASP A 97 -2.64 31.90 11.10
C ASP A 97 -1.37 32.41 11.82
N GLY A 98 -0.30 31.60 11.86
CA GLY A 98 0.96 31.92 12.52
C GLY A 98 1.08 31.45 13.97
N HIS A 99 0.02 30.88 14.56
CA HIS A 99 0.09 30.19 15.84
C HIS A 99 0.64 28.77 15.67
N THR A 100 0.88 28.08 16.78
CA THR A 100 1.23 26.66 16.79
C THR A 100 0.22 25.85 17.60
N ARG A 101 0.15 24.54 17.31
CA ARG A 101 -0.63 23.56 18.08
C ARG A 101 0.15 22.25 18.20
N PRO A 102 0.11 21.53 19.33
CA PRO A 102 0.68 20.20 19.45
C PRO A 102 0.15 19.24 18.37
N LEU A 103 1.02 18.43 17.79
CA LEU A 103 0.71 17.46 16.74
C LEU A 103 -0.45 16.53 17.16
N ALA A 104 -0.45 16.04 18.41
CA ALA A 104 -1.52 15.20 18.95
C ALA A 104 -2.89 15.92 19.05
N GLU A 105 -2.89 17.25 19.07
CA GLU A 105 -4.08 18.10 19.14
C GLU A 105 -4.59 18.55 17.77
N LEU A 106 -3.82 18.35 16.70
CA LEU A 106 -4.28 18.59 15.33
C LEU A 106 -5.45 17.67 14.94
N ARG A 107 -6.28 18.21 14.04
CA ARG A 107 -7.46 17.57 13.46
C ARG A 107 -7.38 17.67 11.94
N VAL A 108 -8.11 16.77 11.27
CA VAL A 108 -8.26 16.82 9.80
C VAL A 108 -9.01 18.10 9.43
N GLY A 109 -8.49 18.84 8.45
CA GLY A 109 -8.99 20.17 8.06
C GLY A 109 -8.37 21.34 8.82
N ASP A 110 -7.47 21.13 9.78
CA ASP A 110 -6.64 22.22 10.28
C ASP A 110 -5.74 22.75 9.14
N GLU A 111 -5.78 24.06 8.90
CA GLU A 111 -4.90 24.73 7.93
C GLU A 111 -3.53 25.00 8.57
N ILE A 112 -2.48 24.45 7.96
CA ILE A 112 -1.10 24.55 8.44
C ILE A 112 -0.16 25.01 7.32
N TYR A 113 1.09 25.30 7.67
CA TYR A 113 2.12 25.57 6.67
C TYR A 113 2.85 24.30 6.21
N GLY A 114 2.89 24.13 4.89
CA GLY A 114 3.82 23.25 4.18
C GLY A 114 4.71 24.08 3.24
N THR A 115 5.45 23.42 2.35
CA THR A 115 6.34 24.10 1.41
C THR A 115 6.32 23.49 0.01
N VAL A 116 6.49 24.33 -1.02
CA VAL A 116 6.60 23.92 -2.43
C VAL A 116 7.91 24.43 -3.04
N ALA A 117 8.47 23.66 -3.97
CA ALA A 117 9.64 24.09 -4.74
C ALA A 117 9.19 24.96 -5.93
N GLN A 118 9.82 26.13 -6.09
CA GLN A 118 9.58 27.06 -7.19
C GLN A 118 10.93 27.59 -7.69
N GLY A 119 11.40 27.06 -8.82
CA GLY A 119 12.77 27.28 -9.31
C GLY A 119 13.80 26.77 -8.30
N ASN A 120 14.83 27.58 -8.01
CA ASN A 120 15.90 27.23 -7.09
C ASN A 120 15.55 27.41 -5.59
N HIS A 121 14.32 27.83 -5.28
CA HIS A 121 13.90 28.14 -3.92
C HIS A 121 12.69 27.30 -3.51
N ARG A 122 12.51 27.13 -2.20
CA ARG A 122 11.22 26.68 -1.63
C ARG A 122 10.47 27.88 -1.06
N ARG A 123 9.14 27.84 -1.10
CA ARG A 123 8.27 28.82 -0.46
C ARG A 123 7.31 28.13 0.49
N TYR A 124 6.97 28.82 1.58
CA TYR A 124 5.87 28.41 2.44
C TYR A 124 4.54 28.59 1.71
N VAL A 125 3.65 27.63 1.84
CA VAL A 125 2.27 27.70 1.35
C VAL A 125 1.33 27.06 2.37
N ARG A 126 0.11 27.59 2.44
CA ARG A 126 -0.97 26.98 3.24
C ARG A 126 -1.37 25.60 2.69
N THR A 127 -1.71 24.70 3.59
CA THR A 127 -2.16 23.34 3.26
C THR A 127 -2.96 22.72 4.41
N ALA A 128 -4.03 22.01 4.09
CA ALA A 128 -4.82 21.28 5.08
C ALA A 128 -4.11 20.02 5.59
N VAL A 129 -4.32 19.70 6.86
CA VAL A 129 -4.09 18.35 7.42
C VAL A 129 -5.13 17.39 6.81
N LEU A 130 -4.68 16.43 6.00
CA LEU A 130 -5.54 15.46 5.31
C LEU A 130 -5.77 14.17 6.11
N ALA A 131 -4.82 13.78 6.96
CA ALA A 131 -5.08 12.91 8.10
C ALA A 131 -4.06 13.09 9.21
N HIS A 132 -4.37 12.50 10.36
CA HIS A 132 -3.56 12.51 11.58
C HIS A 132 -3.71 11.17 12.31
N TRP A 133 -2.62 10.63 12.86
CA TRP A 133 -2.62 9.31 13.50
C TRP A 133 -1.50 9.09 14.51
N SER A 134 -1.52 7.97 15.26
CA SER A 134 -0.39 7.56 16.14
C SER A 134 0.02 6.08 16.08
N THR A 135 1.32 5.82 16.16
CA THR A 135 1.98 4.51 16.32
C THR A 135 2.81 4.50 17.62
N VAL A 136 3.26 3.33 18.08
CA VAL A 136 4.28 3.23 19.14
C VAL A 136 5.55 2.67 18.52
N LYS A 137 6.71 3.33 18.72
CA LYS A 137 8.05 2.87 18.30
C LYS A 137 9.19 3.61 19.02
N PRO A 138 10.45 3.15 18.95
CA PRO A 138 11.59 3.84 19.54
C PRO A 138 11.78 5.26 18.98
N ALA A 139 12.10 6.19 19.87
CA ALA A 139 12.19 7.62 19.57
C ALA A 139 13.56 8.22 19.92
N TYR A 140 13.90 9.30 19.22
CA TYR A 140 15.15 10.05 19.33
C TYR A 140 14.82 11.53 19.48
N ARG A 141 15.52 12.20 20.39
CA ARG A 141 15.45 13.65 20.58
C ARG A 141 16.55 14.32 19.77
N ILE A 142 16.18 15.25 18.91
CA ILE A 142 17.07 16.14 18.18
C ILE A 142 17.04 17.48 18.89
N THR A 143 18.20 18.04 19.22
CA THR A 143 18.32 19.39 19.81
C THR A 143 19.11 20.27 18.85
N LEU A 144 18.61 21.46 18.53
CA LEU A 144 19.27 22.45 17.67
C LEU A 144 20.00 23.52 18.49
N GLU A 145 20.83 24.34 17.84
CA GLU A 145 21.58 25.43 18.48
C GLU A 145 20.68 26.52 19.08
N ASP A 146 19.55 26.85 18.44
CA ASP A 146 18.54 27.80 18.96
C ASP A 146 17.72 27.27 20.16
N GLY A 147 17.99 26.06 20.64
CA GLY A 147 17.24 25.42 21.72
C GLY A 147 15.93 24.77 21.28
N THR A 148 15.68 24.65 19.97
CA THR A 148 14.60 23.80 19.44
C THR A 148 14.88 22.33 19.75
N THR A 149 13.88 21.62 20.28
CA THR A 149 13.93 20.18 20.49
C THR A 149 12.83 19.48 19.69
N LEU A 150 13.15 18.43 18.96
CA LEU A 150 12.20 17.58 18.25
C LEU A 150 12.31 16.16 18.79
N THR A 151 11.21 15.44 18.95
CA THR A 151 11.24 14.00 19.25
C THR A 151 10.63 13.26 18.06
N ALA A 152 11.34 12.27 17.51
CA ALA A 152 10.96 11.61 16.27
C ALA A 152 11.46 10.16 16.20
N SER A 153 10.91 9.35 15.31
CA SER A 153 11.45 8.01 15.05
C SER A 153 12.75 8.05 14.23
N ALA A 154 13.56 6.98 14.33
CA ALA A 154 14.85 6.84 13.65
C ALA A 154 14.81 7.19 12.15
N ASP A 155 13.73 6.75 11.50
CA ASP A 155 13.40 6.81 10.08
C ASP A 155 12.69 8.11 9.66
N HIS A 156 12.30 8.97 10.60
CA HIS A 156 11.68 10.25 10.28
C HIS A 156 12.66 11.16 9.52
N ARG A 157 12.16 12.04 8.65
CA ARG A 157 12.99 12.89 7.78
C ARG A 157 12.70 14.38 7.94
N PHE A 158 13.79 15.14 8.06
CA PHE A 158 13.81 16.61 8.05
C PHE A 158 14.56 17.13 6.83
N LEU A 159 14.17 18.31 6.35
CA LEU A 159 14.81 18.95 5.22
C LEU A 159 16.05 19.74 5.65
N THR A 160 17.13 19.64 4.88
CA THR A 160 18.35 20.43 5.03
C THR A 160 18.69 21.14 3.71
N PRO A 161 19.62 22.11 3.67
CA PRO A 161 20.14 22.66 2.41
C PRO A 161 20.69 21.60 1.44
N ARG A 162 21.08 20.42 1.95
CA ARG A 162 21.59 19.28 1.17
C ARG A 162 20.52 18.21 0.89
N GLY A 163 19.24 18.55 1.06
CA GLY A 163 18.10 17.66 0.86
C GLY A 163 17.62 16.97 2.14
N TRP A 164 16.75 15.97 1.98
CA TRP A 164 16.11 15.25 3.09
C TRP A 164 17.08 14.31 3.80
N LYS A 165 17.12 14.39 5.14
CA LYS A 165 17.95 13.57 6.01
C LYS A 165 17.13 12.89 7.11
N HIS A 166 17.44 11.64 7.39
CA HIS A 166 16.83 10.85 8.45
C HIS A 166 17.36 11.26 9.83
N VAL A 167 16.56 11.09 10.87
CA VAL A 167 16.95 11.47 12.24
C VAL A 167 18.19 10.75 12.73
N THR A 168 18.34 9.46 12.39
CA THR A 168 19.54 8.68 12.72
C THR A 168 20.12 8.01 11.50
N ALA A 169 21.41 7.67 11.60
CA ALA A 169 22.01 6.63 10.80
C ALA A 169 21.09 5.40 10.79
N ALA A 170 21.13 4.64 9.72
CA ALA A 170 20.42 3.38 9.72
C ALA A 170 21.07 2.44 10.76
N PRO A 171 20.28 1.67 11.53
CA PRO A 171 20.78 0.69 12.49
C PRO A 171 21.93 -0.21 12.00
N PRO A 172 22.67 -0.87 12.91
CA PRO A 172 23.73 -1.80 12.53
C PRO A 172 23.23 -2.91 11.60
N GLY A 173 23.93 -3.11 10.48
CA GLY A 173 23.48 -3.99 9.38
C GLY A 173 22.73 -3.27 8.27
N GLU A 174 22.30 -2.02 8.49
CA GLU A 174 21.52 -1.26 7.53
C GLU A 174 22.37 -0.30 6.63
N PRO A 175 22.00 -0.11 5.34
CA PRO A 175 21.69 1.20 4.79
C PRO A 175 22.46 2.46 5.17
N PRO A 176 23.65 2.83 4.64
CA PRO A 176 24.10 4.22 4.77
C PRO A 176 23.14 5.20 4.04
N ARG A 177 22.10 5.63 4.76
CA ARG A 177 21.09 6.61 4.37
C ARG A 177 21.57 8.00 4.76
N PRO A 178 21.25 9.08 4.02
CA PRO A 178 21.51 10.43 4.49
C PRO A 178 20.82 10.64 5.83
N TYR A 179 21.61 10.92 6.87
CA TYR A 179 21.13 11.15 8.23
C TYR A 179 21.68 12.47 8.79
N LEU A 180 21.02 12.96 9.83
CA LEU A 180 21.40 14.18 10.54
C LEU A 180 22.67 13.95 11.34
N THR A 181 23.63 14.85 11.16
CA THR A 181 24.85 14.96 11.94
C THR A 181 24.88 16.33 12.61
N ILE A 182 25.75 16.53 13.60
CA ILE A 182 25.94 17.85 14.22
C ILE A 182 26.52 18.93 13.27
N THR A 183 26.82 18.57 12.03
CA THR A 183 27.26 19.51 10.98
C THR A 183 26.12 20.02 10.11
N ASP A 184 24.93 19.42 10.20
CA ASP A 184 23.77 19.75 9.39
C ASP A 184 22.92 20.86 10.04
N SER A 185 22.34 21.71 9.20
CA SER A 185 21.29 22.65 9.59
C SER A 185 19.97 22.25 8.95
N LEU A 186 18.89 22.33 9.72
CA LEU A 186 17.54 22.09 9.22
C LEU A 186 17.00 23.36 8.53
N LEU A 187 16.15 23.19 7.51
CA LEU A 187 15.44 24.31 6.89
C LEU A 187 14.15 24.61 7.65
N GLY A 188 13.89 25.88 7.91
CA GLY A 188 12.74 26.34 8.68
C GLY A 188 12.91 27.76 9.23
N ILE A 189 11.95 28.19 10.05
CA ILE A 189 11.96 29.47 10.78
C ILE A 189 12.62 29.40 12.16
N GLY A 190 12.59 28.22 12.81
CA GLY A 190 12.99 28.03 14.22
C GLY A 190 11.91 28.45 15.23
N ARG A 191 12.28 28.52 16.51
CA ARG A 191 11.35 29.00 17.57
C ARG A 191 11.12 30.51 17.53
N SER A 192 12.11 31.28 17.08
CA SER A 192 11.95 32.71 16.82
C SER A 192 11.25 32.88 15.47
N GLY A 193 10.05 33.45 15.44
CA GLY A 193 9.26 33.65 14.22
C GLY A 193 9.92 34.58 13.16
N PRO A 194 9.18 34.94 12.09
CA PRO A 194 9.67 35.86 11.07
C PRO A 194 9.93 37.25 11.67
N THR A 195 11.21 37.61 11.80
CA THR A 195 11.65 38.97 12.11
C THR A 195 11.82 39.73 10.80
N THR A 196 10.77 40.44 10.38
CA THR A 196 10.82 41.35 9.23
C THR A 196 11.16 42.76 9.71
N GLY A 197 12.45 43.10 9.77
CA GLY A 197 12.90 44.45 10.11
C GLY A 197 14.27 44.49 10.79
N ASP A 198 14.95 45.62 10.62
CA ASP A 198 16.25 45.94 11.23
C ASP A 198 16.13 46.04 12.78
N PRO A 199 17.06 45.51 13.60
CA PRO A 199 16.87 45.41 15.05
C PRO A 199 16.77 46.76 15.79
N GLU A 200 17.22 47.87 15.20
CA GLU A 200 17.33 49.16 15.89
C GLU A 200 16.02 49.98 15.99
N ARG A 201 14.88 49.48 15.47
CA ARG A 201 13.70 50.32 15.22
C ARG A 201 12.35 49.88 15.76
N CYS A 202 12.25 48.83 16.58
CA CYS A 202 10.97 48.40 17.17
C CYS A 202 11.08 48.14 18.68
N GLY A 203 10.36 48.94 19.46
CA GLY A 203 10.24 48.78 20.92
C GLY A 203 9.38 47.58 21.33
N ALA A 204 9.49 47.18 22.60
CA ALA A 204 8.83 46.00 23.11
C ALA A 204 7.29 46.16 23.17
N GLY A 205 6.57 45.44 22.31
CA GLY A 205 5.11 45.35 22.35
C GLY A 205 4.53 44.46 21.25
N GLN A 206 3.96 43.32 21.64
CA GLN A 206 3.03 42.47 20.87
C GLN A 206 3.32 42.32 19.36
N ALA A 207 4.29 41.46 19.00
CA ALA A 207 4.51 41.07 17.60
C ALA A 207 3.44 40.06 17.13
N THR A 208 2.47 40.51 16.35
CA THR A 208 1.62 39.62 15.54
C THR A 208 2.44 39.08 14.35
N ALA A 209 2.51 37.76 14.20
CA ALA A 209 3.30 37.15 13.12
C ALA A 209 2.65 37.44 11.76
N ALA A 210 3.40 38.06 10.85
CA ALA A 210 2.93 38.29 9.49
C ALA A 210 2.73 36.96 8.73
N PRO A 211 1.73 36.86 7.82
CA PRO A 211 1.50 35.64 7.05
C PRO A 211 2.75 35.23 6.24
N LEU A 212 3.16 33.97 6.39
CA LEU A 212 4.32 33.41 5.68
C LEU A 212 3.99 32.97 4.25
N ASP A 213 2.76 33.11 3.78
CA ASP A 213 2.35 32.57 2.48
C ASP A 213 3.15 33.20 1.32
N GLY A 214 3.73 32.36 0.47
CA GLY A 214 4.61 32.79 -0.62
C GLY A 214 5.99 33.30 -0.17
N THR A 215 6.30 33.39 1.13
CA THR A 215 7.66 33.76 1.59
C THR A 215 8.67 32.67 1.29
N ILE A 216 9.93 33.05 1.04
CA ILE A 216 11.01 32.10 0.72
C ILE A 216 11.47 31.38 1.99
N LEU A 217 11.56 30.05 1.91
CA LEU A 217 12.23 29.19 2.89
C LEU A 217 13.75 29.48 2.85
N SER A 218 14.20 30.40 3.71
CA SER A 218 15.62 30.66 3.94
C SER A 218 16.17 29.76 5.06
N SER A 219 17.45 29.38 4.97
CA SER A 219 18.13 28.69 6.08
C SER A 219 18.62 29.73 7.09
N ARG A 220 18.07 29.73 8.30
CA ARG A 220 18.64 30.48 9.43
C ARG A 220 19.83 29.72 10.01
N THR A 221 20.93 30.41 10.28
CA THR A 221 22.20 29.82 10.76
C THR A 221 22.05 29.05 12.08
N ALA A 222 21.09 29.46 12.92
CA ALA A 222 20.85 28.89 14.26
C ALA A 222 20.12 27.53 14.29
N LEU A 223 19.72 26.97 13.13
CA LEU A 223 19.05 25.66 13.04
C LEU A 223 20.01 24.48 12.83
N ARG A 224 21.29 24.65 13.21
CA ARG A 224 22.25 23.54 13.23
C ARG A 224 21.85 22.52 14.30
N VAL A 225 21.97 21.24 13.95
CA VAL A 225 21.81 20.13 14.90
C VAL A 225 22.96 20.16 15.90
N ARG A 226 22.63 20.20 17.20
CA ARG A 226 23.59 20.17 18.30
C ARG A 226 23.74 18.77 18.90
N ARG A 227 22.63 18.03 19.04
CA ARG A 227 22.60 16.65 19.57
C ARG A 227 21.48 15.82 18.95
N ILE A 228 21.68 14.50 18.93
CA ILE A 228 20.67 13.49 18.60
C ILE A 228 20.82 12.37 19.64
N GLU A 229 19.81 12.15 20.48
CA GLU A 229 19.89 11.30 21.67
C GLU A 229 18.72 10.29 21.68
N PRO A 230 18.95 8.97 21.74
CA PRO A 230 17.87 7.99 21.88
C PRO A 230 17.12 8.19 23.20
N GLN A 231 15.80 8.05 23.20
CA GLN A 231 14.97 8.24 24.40
C GLN A 231 14.93 7.02 25.33
N GLY A 232 15.58 5.90 24.97
CA GLY A 232 15.68 4.68 25.79
C GLY A 232 14.36 3.91 25.98
N ARG A 233 13.26 4.36 25.37
CA ARG A 233 11.93 3.75 25.44
C ARG A 233 11.17 3.98 24.14
N GLU A 234 10.17 3.14 23.90
CA GLU A 234 9.18 3.42 22.86
C GLU A 234 8.25 4.55 23.31
N LEU A 235 7.86 5.41 22.38
CA LEU A 235 6.90 6.48 22.61
C LEU A 235 5.72 6.35 21.65
N ARG A 236 4.56 6.85 22.06
CA ARG A 236 3.45 7.10 21.13
C ARG A 236 3.83 8.30 20.25
N LEU A 237 4.16 8.00 19.00
CA LEU A 237 4.54 8.95 17.98
C LEU A 237 3.36 9.13 16.99
N TYR A 238 3.20 10.34 16.48
CA TYR A 238 2.14 10.78 15.60
C TYR A 238 2.71 11.19 14.23
N ASP A 239 1.89 11.18 13.19
CA ASP A 239 2.25 11.75 11.88
C ASP A 239 1.00 12.28 11.19
N ILE A 240 1.22 13.15 10.20
CA ILE A 240 0.17 13.81 9.42
C ILE A 240 0.51 13.80 7.93
N THR A 241 -0.52 13.81 7.10
CA THR A 241 -0.37 14.15 5.68
C THR A 241 -0.91 15.54 5.39
N THR A 242 -0.22 16.20 4.46
CA THR A 242 -0.53 17.50 3.87
C THR A 242 -0.58 17.40 2.36
N GLY A 243 -1.23 18.35 1.70
CA GLY A 243 -1.27 18.45 0.23
C GLY A 243 0.09 18.76 -0.42
N THR A 244 1.04 19.33 0.33
CA THR A 244 2.39 19.68 -0.14
C THR A 244 3.39 18.51 -0.09
N GLY A 245 3.10 17.47 0.70
CA GLY A 245 4.06 16.39 0.98
C GLY A 245 4.98 16.64 2.18
N ASP A 246 4.86 17.80 2.83
CA ASP A 246 5.64 18.21 3.99
C ASP A 246 4.90 19.25 4.89
N PHE A 247 5.40 19.49 6.10
CA PHE A 247 4.83 20.42 7.08
C PHE A 247 5.91 21.02 8.00
N ILE A 248 5.57 22.11 8.70
CA ILE A 248 6.49 22.76 9.66
C ILE A 248 6.24 22.25 11.08
N ALA A 249 7.22 21.53 11.63
CA ALA A 249 7.22 20.91 12.95
C ALA A 249 8.33 21.54 13.81
N ASN A 250 7.99 22.08 14.98
CA ASN A 250 8.84 22.93 15.83
C ASN A 250 9.69 23.93 15.01
N GLY A 251 9.06 24.58 14.03
CA GLY A 251 9.71 25.56 13.16
C GLY A 251 10.63 24.99 12.07
N VAL A 252 10.68 23.67 11.83
CA VAL A 252 11.48 23.03 10.75
C VAL A 252 10.66 22.13 9.81
N VAL A 253 11.12 21.96 8.57
CA VAL A 253 10.38 21.22 7.52
C VAL A 253 10.52 19.69 7.67
N SER A 254 9.38 18.99 7.70
CA SER A 254 9.16 17.55 7.99
C SER A 254 8.36 16.85 6.86
N HIS A 255 8.57 15.55 6.58
CA HIS A 255 8.12 14.85 5.34
C HIS A 255 7.01 13.77 5.50
N ASN A 256 6.15 13.56 4.46
CA ASN A 256 5.16 12.45 4.35
C ASN A 256 5.28 11.58 3.03
N CYS A 257 4.47 10.53 2.78
CA CYS A 257 4.80 9.49 1.75
C CYS A 257 3.72 8.99 0.74
N PHE A 258 4.17 8.54 -0.45
CA PHE A 258 3.40 8.59 -1.71
C PHE A 258 2.88 7.24 -2.31
N ALA A 259 3.26 6.01 -1.90
CA ALA A 259 2.74 4.75 -2.53
C ALA A 259 1.21 4.68 -2.70
N ARG A 260 0.48 4.43 -1.60
CA ARG A 260 -0.38 5.41 -0.93
C ARG A 260 -1.28 6.35 -1.81
N ASN A 261 -0.81 7.02 -2.86
CA ASN A 261 -1.55 8.12 -3.54
C ASN A 261 -2.95 7.81 -4.14
N THR A 262 -3.45 6.56 -4.10
CA THR A 262 -4.84 6.28 -4.51
C THR A 262 -5.90 6.72 -3.49
N HIS A 263 -5.52 6.92 -2.24
CA HIS A 263 -6.41 7.39 -1.17
C HIS A 263 -6.63 8.91 -1.20
N THR A 264 -5.71 9.69 -1.78
CA THR A 264 -5.89 11.15 -1.96
C THR A 264 -7.05 11.50 -2.89
N TYR A 265 -7.45 10.58 -3.79
CA TYR A 265 -8.68 10.73 -4.59
C TYR A 265 -9.97 10.53 -3.77
N LEU A 266 -9.87 10.25 -2.46
CA LEU A 266 -10.99 9.96 -1.55
C LEU A 266 -10.86 10.76 -0.23
N ASP A 267 -10.09 11.85 -0.22
CA ASP A 267 -9.77 12.67 0.96
C ASP A 267 -9.19 11.87 2.14
N LEU A 268 -8.43 10.81 1.83
CA LEU A 268 -7.73 10.00 2.81
C LEU A 268 -6.23 10.19 2.67
N ASP A 269 -5.53 10.21 3.82
CA ASP A 269 -4.07 10.18 3.86
C ASP A 269 -3.61 8.99 3.01
N PRO A 270 -2.55 9.16 2.22
CA PRO A 270 -2.37 8.27 1.11
C PRO A 270 -2.21 6.78 1.56
N GLY A 271 -1.59 6.31 2.65
CA GLY A 271 -1.33 6.89 3.95
C GLY A 271 -1.04 5.79 4.99
N ARG A 272 -1.03 6.10 6.30
CA ARG A 272 -1.49 5.10 7.29
C ARG A 272 -2.92 4.72 6.90
N ASP A 273 -3.71 5.65 6.40
CA ASP A 273 -5.05 5.33 5.94
C ASP A 273 -5.05 4.33 4.76
N PHE A 274 -3.97 4.15 3.98
CA PHE A 274 -3.84 2.99 3.07
C PHE A 274 -3.92 1.66 3.83
N ASP A 275 -3.21 1.63 4.94
CA ASP A 275 -2.86 0.47 5.74
C ASP A 275 -3.96 0.14 6.76
N THR A 276 -4.68 1.17 7.21
CA THR A 276 -5.72 1.07 8.24
C THR A 276 -7.11 1.42 7.74
N ARG A 277 -7.31 2.24 6.69
CA ARG A 277 -8.64 2.65 6.21
C ARG A 277 -8.98 2.01 4.87
N VAL A 278 -9.64 0.86 4.91
CA VAL A 278 -10.02 0.11 3.70
C VAL A 278 -11.41 0.55 3.24
N ILE A 279 -11.51 1.02 2.00
CA ILE A 279 -12.79 1.33 1.36
C ILE A 279 -13.36 0.03 0.81
N VAL A 280 -14.64 -0.23 1.12
CA VAL A 280 -15.34 -1.48 0.85
C VAL A 280 -16.59 -1.19 0.04
N LYS A 281 -16.65 -1.69 -1.20
CA LYS A 281 -17.84 -1.52 -2.05
C LYS A 281 -18.90 -2.54 -1.67
N VAL A 282 -19.71 -2.24 -0.65
CA VAL A 282 -20.66 -3.21 -0.05
C VAL A 282 -21.73 -3.71 -1.01
N ASN A 283 -22.04 -2.96 -2.07
CA ASN A 283 -22.97 -3.38 -3.12
C ASN A 283 -22.30 -4.09 -4.32
N ALA A 284 -21.02 -4.51 -4.22
CA ALA A 284 -20.27 -5.02 -5.37
C ALA A 284 -20.93 -6.22 -6.08
N GLY A 285 -21.54 -7.15 -5.34
CA GLY A 285 -22.23 -8.31 -5.93
C GLY A 285 -23.52 -7.95 -6.67
N GLU A 286 -24.41 -7.21 -6.02
CA GLU A 286 -25.64 -6.63 -6.60
C GLU A 286 -25.33 -5.85 -7.88
N LEU A 287 -24.32 -4.99 -7.79
CA LEU A 287 -23.87 -4.12 -8.86
C LEU A 287 -23.27 -4.90 -10.03
N LEU A 288 -22.48 -5.94 -9.75
CA LEU A 288 -21.92 -6.79 -10.79
C LEU A 288 -23.02 -7.52 -11.56
N ARG A 289 -24.00 -8.12 -10.87
CA ARG A 289 -25.16 -8.76 -11.54
C ARG A 289 -25.90 -7.78 -12.45
N ARG A 290 -26.12 -6.54 -12.00
CA ARG A 290 -26.77 -5.49 -12.80
C ARG A 290 -25.96 -5.08 -14.03
N GLU A 291 -24.63 -5.03 -13.92
CA GLU A 291 -23.76 -4.66 -15.04
C GLU A 291 -23.55 -5.81 -16.05
N LEU A 292 -23.50 -7.06 -15.58
CA LEU A 292 -23.47 -8.26 -16.43
C LEU A 292 -24.79 -8.48 -17.19
N ALA A 293 -25.93 -8.12 -16.58
CA ALA A 293 -27.26 -8.18 -17.20
C ALA A 293 -27.52 -7.08 -18.24
N ALA A 294 -26.65 -6.07 -18.36
CA ALA A 294 -26.89 -4.95 -19.27
C ALA A 294 -26.68 -5.40 -20.73
N PRO A 295 -27.60 -5.11 -21.67
CA PRO A 295 -27.47 -5.54 -23.08
C PRO A 295 -26.21 -5.07 -23.82
N ARG A 296 -25.53 -4.05 -23.27
CA ARG A 296 -24.25 -3.53 -23.75
C ARG A 296 -23.02 -4.32 -23.28
N TRP A 297 -23.18 -5.32 -22.41
CA TRP A 297 -22.09 -6.10 -21.86
C TRP A 297 -21.72 -7.26 -22.80
N GLY A 298 -20.52 -7.20 -23.37
CA GLY A 298 -20.04 -8.18 -24.35
C GLY A 298 -19.38 -9.44 -23.79
N GLY A 299 -19.64 -9.83 -22.53
CA GLY A 299 -19.09 -11.07 -21.94
C GLY A 299 -17.58 -11.08 -21.74
N GLY A 300 -16.94 -9.91 -21.61
CA GLY A 300 -15.48 -9.79 -21.55
C GLY A 300 -14.85 -10.45 -20.33
N HIS A 301 -13.61 -10.96 -20.47
CA HIS A 301 -12.85 -11.55 -19.37
C HIS A 301 -12.59 -10.52 -18.25
N ILE A 302 -13.04 -10.82 -17.03
CA ILE A 302 -12.88 -9.96 -15.85
C ILE A 302 -11.71 -10.45 -14.97
N ALA A 303 -10.71 -9.59 -14.75
CA ALA A 303 -9.60 -9.89 -13.83
C ALA A 303 -9.77 -9.22 -12.45
N MET A 304 -9.51 -9.99 -11.40
CA MET A 304 -9.60 -9.58 -9.99
C MET A 304 -8.24 -9.69 -9.30
N GLY A 305 -8.02 -8.87 -8.28
CA GLY A 305 -6.72 -8.80 -7.58
C GLY A 305 -5.63 -8.01 -8.32
N THR A 306 -6.03 -7.17 -9.29
CA THR A 306 -5.12 -6.46 -10.20
C THR A 306 -4.55 -5.16 -9.63
N ASN A 307 -5.24 -4.56 -8.64
CA ASN A 307 -4.84 -3.30 -7.99
C ASN A 307 -4.68 -3.44 -6.46
N VAL A 308 -5.59 -4.18 -5.83
CA VAL A 308 -5.56 -4.55 -4.41
C VAL A 308 -5.98 -6.01 -4.31
N ASP A 309 -5.44 -6.75 -3.34
CA ASP A 309 -5.79 -8.15 -3.13
C ASP A 309 -7.27 -8.29 -2.74
N CYS A 310 -8.01 -9.10 -3.51
CA CYS A 310 -9.43 -9.35 -3.29
C CYS A 310 -9.71 -10.32 -2.13
N TYR A 311 -8.71 -11.09 -1.68
CA TYR A 311 -8.75 -11.97 -0.51
C TYR A 311 -7.84 -11.49 0.64
N GLN A 312 -7.61 -10.17 0.74
CA GLN A 312 -7.01 -9.58 1.93
C GLN A 312 -7.88 -9.81 3.18
N ARG A 313 -7.33 -9.60 4.39
CA ARG A 313 -8.01 -9.88 5.68
C ARG A 313 -9.47 -9.39 5.75
N ALA A 314 -9.76 -8.21 5.18
CA ALA A 314 -11.11 -7.62 5.10
C ALA A 314 -12.17 -8.59 4.55
N GLU A 315 -11.84 -9.40 3.55
CA GLU A 315 -12.75 -10.34 2.89
C GLU A 315 -13.26 -11.44 3.83
N GLY A 316 -12.55 -11.73 4.94
CA GLY A 316 -13.01 -12.66 5.98
C GLY A 316 -14.28 -12.15 6.69
N ARG A 317 -14.38 -10.82 6.87
CA ARG A 317 -15.50 -10.14 7.53
C ARG A 317 -16.61 -9.71 6.57
N TYR A 318 -16.23 -9.32 5.36
CA TYR A 318 -17.12 -8.68 4.39
C TYR A 318 -17.78 -9.63 3.39
N ARG A 319 -17.14 -10.75 3.04
CA ARG A 319 -17.72 -11.78 2.17
C ARG A 319 -18.30 -11.21 0.87
N LEU A 320 -17.54 -10.35 0.19
CA LEU A 320 -17.94 -9.79 -1.11
C LEU A 320 -17.59 -10.74 -2.26
N MET A 321 -16.50 -11.50 -2.13
CA MET A 321 -16.08 -12.45 -3.17
C MET A 321 -17.12 -13.54 -3.45
N PRO A 322 -17.82 -14.16 -2.47
CA PRO A 322 -18.91 -15.10 -2.76
C PRO A 322 -20.03 -14.50 -3.61
N GLN A 323 -20.39 -13.24 -3.38
CA GLN A 323 -21.45 -12.57 -4.15
C GLN A 323 -21.00 -12.26 -5.58
N ILE A 324 -19.73 -11.85 -5.73
CA ILE A 324 -19.09 -11.58 -7.02
C ILE A 324 -18.93 -12.88 -7.83
N LEU A 325 -18.49 -13.96 -7.21
CA LEU A 325 -18.33 -15.26 -7.85
C LEU A 325 -19.67 -15.87 -8.27
N ALA A 326 -20.70 -15.76 -7.43
CA ALA A 326 -22.06 -16.18 -7.78
C ALA A 326 -22.56 -15.40 -9.00
N ALA A 327 -22.37 -14.08 -9.05
CA ALA A 327 -22.70 -13.27 -10.22
C ALA A 327 -21.96 -13.72 -11.49
N LEU A 328 -20.65 -14.02 -11.40
CA LEU A 328 -19.86 -14.46 -12.55
C LEU A 328 -20.30 -15.85 -13.06
N ARG A 329 -20.60 -16.78 -12.13
CA ARG A 329 -21.21 -18.09 -12.45
C ARG A 329 -22.56 -17.93 -13.14
N ASP A 330 -23.48 -17.18 -12.53
CA ASP A 330 -24.89 -17.09 -12.98
C ASP A 330 -25.03 -16.48 -14.37
N PHE A 331 -24.08 -15.64 -14.79
CA PHE A 331 -23.99 -15.04 -16.12
C PHE A 331 -22.95 -15.72 -17.03
N ALA A 332 -22.38 -16.86 -16.61
CA ALA A 332 -21.32 -17.60 -17.31
C ALA A 332 -20.14 -16.73 -17.79
N ASN A 333 -19.81 -15.65 -17.05
CA ASN A 333 -18.83 -14.66 -17.51
C ASN A 333 -17.40 -15.08 -17.15
N PRO A 334 -16.48 -15.20 -18.12
CA PRO A 334 -15.11 -15.67 -17.87
C PRO A 334 -14.34 -14.70 -16.95
N PHE A 335 -13.52 -15.25 -16.04
CA PHE A 335 -12.77 -14.45 -15.09
C PHE A 335 -11.44 -15.04 -14.66
N SER A 336 -10.61 -14.23 -13.99
CA SER A 336 -9.39 -14.69 -13.33
C SER A 336 -9.11 -13.96 -12.03
N ILE A 337 -8.50 -14.66 -11.07
CA ILE A 337 -8.13 -14.14 -9.75
C ILE A 337 -6.62 -14.23 -9.58
N LEU A 338 -6.00 -13.11 -9.19
CA LEU A 338 -4.65 -13.06 -8.63
C LEU A 338 -4.72 -12.75 -7.13
N THR A 339 -4.05 -13.52 -6.28
CA THR A 339 -4.03 -13.24 -4.83
C THR A 339 -2.76 -13.71 -4.12
N LYS A 340 -2.47 -13.13 -2.95
CA LYS A 340 -1.55 -13.63 -1.91
C LYS A 340 -2.33 -14.20 -0.70
N GLY A 341 -3.64 -13.96 -0.61
CA GLY A 341 -4.51 -14.34 0.48
C GLY A 341 -4.91 -15.82 0.47
N THR A 342 -5.03 -16.42 1.66
CA THR A 342 -5.48 -17.82 1.83
C THR A 342 -6.99 -17.98 1.82
N LEU A 343 -7.76 -16.89 1.94
CA LEU A 343 -9.22 -16.92 2.05
C LEU A 343 -9.92 -17.46 0.79
N ILE A 344 -9.24 -17.52 -0.36
CA ILE A 344 -9.78 -18.11 -1.60
C ILE A 344 -10.24 -19.56 -1.44
N VAL A 345 -9.61 -20.33 -0.53
CA VAL A 345 -10.00 -21.73 -0.24
C VAL A 345 -11.43 -21.83 0.29
N ARG A 346 -11.91 -20.82 1.03
CA ARG A 346 -13.28 -20.75 1.55
C ARG A 346 -14.33 -20.83 0.44
N ASP A 347 -14.03 -20.22 -0.71
CA ASP A 347 -14.97 -20.06 -1.82
C ASP A 347 -14.80 -21.14 -2.90
N LEU A 348 -13.99 -22.17 -2.62
CA LEU A 348 -13.72 -23.30 -3.50
C LEU A 348 -14.98 -24.01 -4.04
N PRO A 349 -16.04 -24.28 -3.26
CA PRO A 349 -17.26 -24.90 -3.81
C PRO A 349 -17.91 -24.04 -4.90
N LEU A 350 -17.86 -22.71 -4.75
CA LEU A 350 -18.43 -21.76 -5.70
C LEU A 350 -17.52 -21.56 -6.92
N LEU A 351 -16.20 -21.64 -6.74
CA LEU A 351 -15.26 -21.68 -7.86
C LEU A 351 -15.47 -22.94 -8.73
N ARG A 352 -15.81 -24.09 -8.14
CA ARG A 352 -16.12 -25.33 -8.90
C ARG A 352 -17.37 -25.15 -9.76
N GLN A 353 -18.46 -24.69 -9.15
CA GLN A 353 -19.70 -24.37 -9.87
C GLN A 353 -19.50 -23.32 -10.96
N ALA A 354 -18.61 -22.33 -10.76
CA ALA A 354 -18.27 -21.37 -11.79
C ALA A 354 -17.50 -22.00 -12.95
N ALA A 355 -16.61 -22.96 -12.68
CA ALA A 355 -15.83 -23.64 -13.70
C ALA A 355 -16.66 -24.64 -14.55
N GLU A 356 -17.80 -25.10 -14.06
CA GLU A 356 -18.77 -25.90 -14.82
C GLU A 356 -19.43 -25.11 -15.97
N VAL A 357 -19.50 -23.77 -15.85
CA VAL A 357 -20.24 -22.90 -16.78
C VAL A 357 -19.38 -21.86 -17.49
N THR A 358 -18.16 -21.57 -17.01
CA THR A 358 -17.28 -20.58 -17.64
C THR A 358 -15.80 -20.80 -17.33
N GLN A 359 -14.94 -20.03 -18.00
CA GLN A 359 -13.50 -20.10 -17.82
C GLN A 359 -13.06 -19.39 -16.53
N VAL A 360 -12.42 -20.16 -15.63
CA VAL A 360 -11.94 -19.69 -14.32
C VAL A 360 -10.42 -19.80 -14.24
N GLY A 361 -9.73 -18.67 -14.24
CA GLY A 361 -8.27 -18.62 -14.09
C GLY A 361 -7.80 -18.30 -12.68
N LEU A 362 -7.09 -19.22 -12.04
CA LEU A 362 -6.57 -19.04 -10.69
C LEU A 362 -5.06 -18.82 -10.70
N SER A 363 -4.58 -17.80 -9.99
CA SER A 363 -3.14 -17.55 -9.86
C SER A 363 -2.75 -16.95 -8.51
N LEU A 364 -1.64 -17.45 -7.97
CA LEU A 364 -1.12 -17.03 -6.68
C LEU A 364 0.23 -16.32 -6.83
N SER A 365 0.49 -15.32 -5.98
CA SER A 365 1.73 -14.55 -6.01
C SER A 365 2.70 -15.04 -4.93
N VAL A 366 3.77 -15.71 -5.36
CA VAL A 366 4.83 -16.30 -4.50
C VAL A 366 6.18 -15.86 -5.06
N GLY A 367 6.70 -14.72 -4.60
CA GLY A 367 7.94 -14.13 -5.13
C GLY A 367 9.18 -14.99 -4.88
N PHE A 368 9.24 -15.64 -3.72
CA PHE A 368 10.36 -16.43 -3.21
C PHE A 368 9.89 -17.21 -1.97
N VAL A 369 10.63 -18.25 -1.56
CA VAL A 369 10.25 -19.10 -0.41
C VAL A 369 11.00 -18.81 0.91
N ASP A 370 12.07 -18.03 0.88
CA ASP A 370 12.80 -17.60 2.07
C ASP A 370 11.87 -16.85 3.06
N GLU A 371 11.61 -17.46 4.21
CA GLU A 371 10.73 -16.88 5.22
C GLU A 371 11.36 -15.68 5.98
N ARG A 372 12.69 -15.54 6.03
CA ARG A 372 13.35 -14.38 6.63
C ARG A 372 13.19 -13.18 5.71
N MET A 373 13.51 -13.36 4.43
CA MET A 373 13.25 -12.36 3.39
C MET A 373 11.76 -11.98 3.36
N TRP A 374 10.85 -12.95 3.48
CA TRP A 374 9.41 -12.68 3.43
C TRP A 374 8.93 -11.84 4.62
N ARG A 375 9.40 -12.15 5.85
CA ARG A 375 9.12 -11.33 7.04
C ARG A 375 9.66 -9.90 6.90
N ALA A 376 10.77 -9.70 6.20
CA ALA A 376 11.30 -8.37 5.92
C ALA A 376 10.49 -7.62 4.85
N VAL A 377 10.13 -8.28 3.73
CA VAL A 377 9.52 -7.65 2.55
C VAL A 377 8.02 -7.38 2.70
N GLU A 378 7.25 -8.35 3.20
CA GLU A 378 5.78 -8.29 3.18
C GLU A 378 5.11 -8.99 4.38
N PRO A 379 5.49 -8.67 5.64
CA PRO A 379 5.09 -9.41 6.85
C PRO A 379 3.58 -9.49 7.10
N GLY A 380 2.78 -8.54 6.59
CA GLY A 380 1.32 -8.54 6.78
C GLY A 380 0.56 -9.61 5.98
N THR A 381 1.23 -10.28 5.02
CA THR A 381 0.65 -11.27 4.10
C THR A 381 0.71 -12.69 4.69
N PRO A 382 0.06 -13.72 4.10
CA PRO A 382 0.37 -15.12 4.40
C PRO A 382 1.80 -15.47 3.96
N SER A 383 2.49 -16.37 4.69
CA SER A 383 3.84 -16.83 4.33
C SER A 383 3.86 -17.58 2.99
N PRO A 384 5.02 -17.65 2.29
CA PRO A 384 5.14 -18.34 1.00
C PRO A 384 4.64 -19.79 1.07
N ARG A 385 5.00 -20.53 2.13
CA ARG A 385 4.50 -21.89 2.38
C ARG A 385 2.98 -21.95 2.46
N ARG A 386 2.34 -21.05 3.22
CA ARG A 386 0.86 -20.97 3.28
C ARG A 386 0.21 -20.62 1.95
N ARG A 387 0.88 -19.90 1.06
CA ARG A 387 0.39 -19.67 -0.32
C ARG A 387 0.53 -20.93 -1.16
N LEU A 388 1.63 -21.68 -1.02
CA LEU A 388 1.82 -22.97 -1.69
C LEU A 388 0.84 -24.04 -1.18
N ASP A 389 0.43 -24.00 0.09
CA ASP A 389 -0.66 -24.83 0.62
C ASP A 389 -1.98 -24.58 -0.14
N VAL A 390 -2.29 -23.32 -0.43
CA VAL A 390 -3.46 -22.95 -1.25
C VAL A 390 -3.31 -23.43 -2.70
N VAL A 391 -2.10 -23.36 -3.29
CA VAL A 391 -1.87 -23.96 -4.62
C VAL A 391 -2.24 -25.45 -4.60
N ARG A 392 -1.73 -26.21 -3.61
CA ARG A 392 -2.06 -27.64 -3.44
C ARG A 392 -3.56 -27.86 -3.31
N THR A 393 -4.22 -27.19 -2.37
CA THR A 393 -5.68 -27.34 -2.15
C THR A 393 -6.51 -27.04 -3.40
N LEU A 394 -6.11 -26.05 -4.21
CA LEU A 394 -6.78 -25.73 -5.47
C LEU A 394 -6.47 -26.75 -6.58
N ARG A 395 -5.26 -27.33 -6.61
CA ARG A 395 -4.88 -28.42 -7.54
C ARG A 395 -5.59 -29.73 -7.22
N ASP A 396 -5.67 -30.10 -5.94
CA ASP A 396 -6.38 -31.29 -5.45
C ASP A 396 -7.88 -31.20 -5.78
N ALA A 397 -8.42 -29.99 -5.92
CA ALA A 397 -9.78 -29.72 -6.35
C ALA A 397 -9.97 -29.60 -7.88
N GLY A 398 -8.94 -29.88 -8.68
CA GLY A 398 -8.99 -29.97 -10.14
C GLY A 398 -8.56 -28.73 -10.93
N PHE A 399 -8.33 -27.58 -10.29
CA PHE A 399 -8.06 -26.32 -11.02
C PHE A 399 -6.66 -26.26 -11.62
N ALA A 400 -6.50 -25.72 -12.83
CA ALA A 400 -5.19 -25.36 -13.37
C ALA A 400 -4.65 -24.07 -12.71
N VAL A 401 -3.81 -24.21 -11.68
CA VAL A 401 -3.30 -23.06 -10.90
C VAL A 401 -1.94 -22.58 -11.40
N GLY A 402 -1.86 -21.31 -11.81
CA GLY A 402 -0.60 -20.64 -12.10
C GLY A 402 0.02 -19.98 -10.88
N VAL A 403 1.35 -19.80 -10.88
CA VAL A 403 2.04 -18.97 -9.90
C VAL A 403 2.74 -17.80 -10.58
N LEU A 404 2.52 -16.60 -10.07
CA LEU A 404 3.33 -15.43 -10.40
C LEU A 404 4.49 -15.38 -9.41
N MET A 405 5.70 -15.68 -9.88
CA MET A 405 6.92 -15.44 -9.12
C MET A 405 7.18 -13.94 -9.14
N ALA A 406 6.53 -13.25 -8.20
CA ALA A 406 6.36 -11.80 -8.20
C ALA A 406 6.24 -11.24 -6.76
N PRO A 407 7.01 -10.19 -6.41
CA PRO A 407 8.13 -9.64 -7.17
C PRO A 407 9.40 -10.50 -7.04
N ILE A 408 10.16 -10.67 -8.13
CA ILE A 408 11.56 -11.11 -8.05
C ILE A 408 12.41 -9.88 -7.73
N LEU A 409 13.21 -9.95 -6.67
CA LEU A 409 13.93 -8.81 -6.10
C LEU A 409 15.40 -8.82 -6.57
N PRO A 410 15.84 -7.82 -7.37
CA PRO A 410 17.21 -7.75 -7.86
C PRO A 410 18.27 -7.89 -6.76
N GLY A 411 19.24 -8.78 -6.93
CA GLY A 411 20.32 -9.03 -5.97
C GLY A 411 19.89 -9.63 -4.63
N LEU A 412 18.62 -10.05 -4.48
CA LEU A 412 18.08 -10.60 -3.24
C LEU A 412 17.43 -11.97 -3.42
N THR A 413 16.61 -12.12 -4.47
CA THR A 413 15.85 -13.34 -4.75
C THR A 413 15.94 -13.76 -6.22
N ASP A 414 17.00 -13.32 -6.89
CA ASP A 414 17.30 -13.58 -8.31
C ASP A 414 18.63 -14.32 -8.52
N THR A 415 19.23 -14.87 -7.46
CA THR A 415 20.30 -15.87 -7.56
C THR A 415 19.75 -17.18 -8.11
N ASP A 416 20.60 -17.98 -8.78
CA ASP A 416 20.15 -19.25 -9.35
C ASP A 416 19.61 -20.21 -8.29
N ASP A 417 20.25 -20.27 -7.10
CA ASP A 417 19.78 -21.08 -5.97
C ASP A 417 18.41 -20.63 -5.43
N SER A 418 18.20 -19.31 -5.25
CA SER A 418 16.92 -18.78 -4.75
C SER A 418 15.79 -18.96 -5.77
N ILE A 419 16.11 -18.84 -7.05
CA ILE A 419 15.20 -19.16 -8.16
C ILE A 419 14.88 -20.65 -8.15
N GLU A 420 15.88 -21.52 -8.06
CA GLU A 420 15.70 -22.97 -8.08
C GLU A 420 14.87 -23.46 -6.89
N GLU A 421 15.20 -23.04 -5.67
CA GLU A 421 14.45 -23.39 -4.45
C GLU A 421 12.99 -22.95 -4.55
N THR A 422 12.75 -21.72 -5.03
CA THR A 422 11.40 -21.19 -5.19
C THR A 422 10.62 -21.94 -6.26
N VAL A 423 11.24 -22.24 -7.41
CA VAL A 423 10.59 -22.93 -8.52
C VAL A 423 10.33 -24.41 -8.17
N ALA A 424 11.25 -25.08 -7.49
CA ALA A 424 11.07 -26.44 -6.98
C ALA A 424 9.90 -26.51 -6.00
N ALA A 425 9.78 -25.55 -5.07
CA ALA A 425 8.67 -25.47 -4.14
C ALA A 425 7.32 -25.15 -4.83
N ILE A 426 7.32 -24.34 -5.88
CA ILE A 426 6.14 -24.07 -6.73
C ILE A 426 5.69 -25.34 -7.47
N ALA A 427 6.63 -26.11 -8.02
CA ALA A 427 6.34 -27.38 -8.70
C ALA A 427 5.85 -28.45 -7.72
N ALA A 428 6.48 -28.58 -6.55
CA ALA A 428 6.06 -29.49 -5.48
C ALA A 428 4.67 -29.15 -4.89
N ALA A 429 4.22 -27.91 -5.06
CA ALA A 429 2.85 -27.49 -4.75
C ALA A 429 1.83 -27.82 -5.86
N GLY A 430 2.27 -28.43 -6.96
CA GLY A 430 1.44 -28.88 -8.08
C GLY A 430 1.04 -27.79 -9.08
N ALA A 431 1.62 -26.59 -9.02
CA ALA A 431 1.32 -25.52 -9.97
C ALA A 431 1.52 -25.97 -11.42
N VAL A 432 0.68 -25.51 -12.35
CA VAL A 432 0.81 -25.88 -13.78
C VAL A 432 1.75 -24.97 -14.55
N SER A 433 2.01 -23.77 -14.04
CA SER A 433 2.84 -22.77 -14.70
C SER A 433 3.46 -21.78 -13.72
N VAL A 434 4.61 -21.23 -14.08
CA VAL A 434 5.25 -20.10 -13.35
C VAL A 434 5.53 -18.93 -14.28
N THR A 435 5.07 -17.74 -13.87
CA THR A 435 5.30 -16.48 -14.58
C THR A 435 6.24 -15.58 -13.77
N PRO A 436 7.51 -15.39 -14.19
CA PRO A 436 8.43 -14.48 -13.53
C PRO A 436 8.02 -13.02 -13.77
N LEU A 437 7.94 -12.23 -12.70
CA LEU A 437 7.78 -10.77 -12.75
C LEU A 437 8.83 -10.11 -11.85
N PRO A 438 9.94 -9.60 -12.45
CA PRO A 438 10.88 -8.76 -11.74
C PRO A 438 10.22 -7.52 -11.14
N LEU A 439 10.77 -7.05 -10.01
CA LEU A 439 10.25 -5.92 -9.26
C LEU A 439 10.04 -4.67 -10.13
N HIS A 440 8.87 -4.05 -9.97
CA HIS A 440 8.48 -2.81 -10.67
C HIS A 440 8.24 -1.67 -9.67
N LEU A 441 9.06 -0.63 -9.74
CA LEU A 441 9.06 0.47 -8.75
C LEU A 441 8.51 1.77 -9.33
N ARG A 442 7.18 1.88 -9.33
CA ARG A 442 6.47 3.15 -9.62
C ARG A 442 6.80 4.22 -8.57
N PRO A 443 6.68 5.51 -8.90
CA PRO A 443 6.64 6.58 -7.91
C PRO A 443 5.68 6.24 -6.76
N GLY A 444 6.08 6.54 -5.53
CA GLY A 444 5.42 6.10 -4.31
C GLY A 444 6.00 4.80 -3.77
N ALA A 445 5.77 3.70 -4.47
CA ALA A 445 6.34 2.40 -4.09
C ALA A 445 7.88 2.43 -4.11
N ARG A 446 8.49 3.15 -5.04
CA ARG A 446 9.95 3.31 -5.12
C ARG A 446 10.55 3.95 -3.87
N GLN A 447 9.92 4.98 -3.30
CA GLN A 447 10.45 5.65 -2.11
C GLN A 447 10.35 4.75 -0.87
N TRP A 448 9.23 4.04 -0.71
CA TRP A 448 9.08 3.02 0.34
C TRP A 448 10.07 1.87 0.19
N TYR A 449 10.12 1.26 -0.99
CA TYR A 449 11.04 0.17 -1.28
C TYR A 449 12.49 0.63 -1.20
N ALA A 450 12.83 1.85 -1.63
CA ALA A 450 14.18 2.39 -1.49
C ALA A 450 14.53 2.67 -0.02
N ALA A 451 13.58 3.04 0.84
CA ALA A 451 13.82 3.19 2.29
C ALA A 451 13.90 1.83 3.00
N TRP A 452 13.14 0.84 2.56
CA TRP A 452 13.22 -0.55 3.00
C TRP A 452 14.53 -1.20 2.56
N LEU A 453 14.92 -1.08 1.30
CA LEU A 453 16.20 -1.55 0.78
C LEU A 453 17.34 -0.75 1.41
N ALA A 454 17.13 0.55 1.64
CA ALA A 454 17.99 1.43 2.45
C ALA A 454 17.84 1.24 3.98
N ARG A 455 17.24 0.10 4.39
CA ARG A 455 17.34 -0.51 5.72
C ARG A 455 17.85 -1.95 5.69
N GLU A 456 17.29 -2.84 4.88
CA GLU A 456 17.61 -4.26 5.01
C GLU A 456 18.89 -4.66 4.23
N PHE A 457 19.28 -3.95 3.16
CA PHE A 457 20.26 -4.45 2.17
C PHE A 457 21.24 -3.38 1.61
N PRO A 458 22.37 -3.08 2.29
CA PRO A 458 23.22 -1.91 2.01
C PRO A 458 23.93 -1.93 0.67
N GLY A 459 24.59 -3.04 0.36
CA GLY A 459 25.37 -3.18 -0.87
C GLY A 459 24.53 -3.05 -2.15
N LEU A 460 23.20 -3.19 -2.04
CA LEU A 460 22.30 -3.13 -3.19
C LEU A 460 21.76 -1.72 -3.49
N VAL A 461 21.84 -0.76 -2.57
CA VAL A 461 21.31 0.59 -2.81
C VAL A 461 21.93 1.27 -4.05
N PRO A 462 23.26 1.20 -4.31
CA PRO A 462 23.84 1.72 -5.56
C PRO A 462 23.30 1.00 -6.80
N ARG A 463 23.27 -0.34 -6.78
CA ARG A 463 22.74 -1.19 -7.87
C ARG A 463 21.28 -0.86 -8.18
N TYR A 464 20.44 -0.62 -7.18
CA TYR A 464 19.04 -0.22 -7.42
C TYR A 464 18.90 1.22 -7.93
N ARG A 465 19.80 2.15 -7.56
CA ARG A 465 19.82 3.51 -8.16
C ARG A 465 20.17 3.46 -9.63
N GLU A 466 21.10 2.58 -10.02
CA GLU A 466 21.42 2.31 -11.43
C GLU A 466 20.23 1.67 -12.16
N LEU A 467 19.75 0.52 -11.67
CA LEU A 467 18.67 -0.26 -12.27
C LEU A 467 17.34 0.50 -12.43
N TYR A 468 17.02 1.43 -11.52
CA TYR A 468 15.78 2.23 -11.55
C TYR A 468 16.02 3.73 -11.80
N GLY A 469 17.23 4.13 -12.21
CA GLY A 469 17.57 5.54 -12.48
C GLY A 469 16.78 6.11 -13.65
N ALA A 470 16.62 5.32 -14.72
CA ALA A 470 15.93 5.71 -15.94
C ALA A 470 14.39 5.56 -15.90
N GLY A 471 13.81 4.96 -14.86
CA GLY A 471 12.37 4.68 -14.87
C GLY A 471 11.85 3.76 -13.76
N SER A 472 10.62 3.28 -13.94
CA SER A 472 9.98 2.36 -12.97
C SER A 472 10.26 0.88 -13.22
N TYR A 473 10.63 0.55 -14.46
CA TYR A 473 10.99 -0.80 -14.89
C TYR A 473 12.51 -0.97 -14.84
N LEU A 474 12.96 -2.19 -14.58
CA LEU A 474 14.36 -2.61 -14.76
C LEU A 474 14.82 -2.49 -16.22
N PRO A 475 16.14 -2.44 -16.51
CA PRO A 475 16.66 -2.49 -17.87
C PRO A 475 16.19 -3.75 -18.59
N GLN A 476 15.92 -3.66 -19.90
CA GLN A 476 15.31 -4.78 -20.63
C GLN A 476 16.23 -6.03 -20.65
N ALA A 477 17.55 -5.84 -20.67
CA ALA A 477 18.52 -6.93 -20.56
C ALA A 477 18.34 -7.71 -19.24
N TYR A 478 18.31 -7.01 -18.11
CA TYR A 478 18.09 -7.58 -16.77
C TYR A 478 16.76 -8.35 -16.69
N GLN A 479 15.68 -7.78 -17.25
CA GLN A 479 14.40 -8.46 -17.29
C GLN A 479 14.46 -9.76 -18.10
N ARG A 480 15.12 -9.76 -19.27
CA ARG A 480 15.30 -10.96 -20.11
C ARG A 480 16.11 -12.03 -19.39
N GLU A 481 17.18 -11.63 -18.72
CA GLU A 481 18.10 -12.52 -17.99
C GLU A 481 17.40 -13.24 -16.83
N VAL A 482 16.84 -12.50 -15.87
CA VAL A 482 16.11 -13.10 -14.72
C VAL A 482 14.95 -13.98 -15.21
N THR A 483 14.23 -13.52 -16.23
CA THR A 483 13.15 -14.31 -16.85
C THR A 483 13.67 -15.59 -17.51
N ALA A 484 14.87 -15.58 -18.09
CA ALA A 484 15.48 -16.77 -18.69
C ALA A 484 15.90 -17.78 -17.62
N ARG A 485 16.53 -17.34 -16.53
CA ARG A 485 16.90 -18.19 -15.38
C ARG A 485 15.68 -18.91 -14.80
N VAL A 486 14.61 -18.19 -14.48
CA VAL A 486 13.35 -18.79 -13.99
C VAL A 486 12.74 -19.76 -15.01
N ARG A 487 12.82 -19.49 -16.32
CA ARG A 487 12.36 -20.42 -17.36
C ARG A 487 13.23 -21.68 -17.51
N ILE A 488 14.53 -21.59 -17.22
CA ILE A 488 15.44 -22.75 -17.21
C ILE A 488 15.12 -23.64 -15.99
N ALA A 489 14.98 -23.05 -14.80
CA ALA A 489 14.48 -23.74 -13.61
C ALA A 489 13.12 -24.39 -13.86
N ALA A 490 12.14 -23.63 -14.36
CA ALA A 490 10.78 -24.11 -14.60
C ALA A 490 10.74 -25.37 -15.49
N ARG A 491 11.53 -25.41 -16.58
CA ARG A 491 11.62 -26.57 -17.46
C ARG A 491 12.18 -27.82 -16.76
N ARG A 492 13.11 -27.67 -15.81
CA ARG A 492 13.67 -28.80 -15.04
C ARG A 492 12.62 -29.48 -14.15
N TYR A 493 11.64 -28.73 -13.67
CA TYR A 493 10.53 -29.24 -12.85
C TYR A 493 9.22 -29.43 -13.63
N GLY A 494 9.26 -29.48 -14.97
CA GLY A 494 8.07 -29.69 -15.81
C GLY A 494 7.05 -28.54 -15.81
N LEU A 495 7.38 -27.38 -15.25
CA LEU A 495 6.49 -26.21 -15.26
C LEU A 495 6.50 -25.55 -16.63
N HIS A 496 5.33 -25.49 -17.27
CA HIS A 496 5.20 -24.92 -18.60
C HIS A 496 5.04 -23.39 -18.57
N ARG A 497 5.37 -22.74 -19.69
CA ARG A 497 5.03 -21.33 -19.92
C ARG A 497 3.53 -21.29 -20.24
N PRO A 498 2.71 -20.49 -19.53
CA PRO A 498 1.30 -20.40 -19.85
C PRO A 498 1.14 -19.73 -21.22
N ALA A 499 0.57 -20.44 -22.18
CA ALA A 499 0.03 -19.85 -23.40
C ALA A 499 -1.15 -18.92 -23.05
N PRO A 500 -1.52 -17.96 -23.92
CA PRO A 500 -2.65 -17.06 -23.70
C PRO A 500 -3.99 -17.83 -23.62
N GLY A 501 -4.35 -18.32 -22.44
CA GLY A 501 -5.52 -19.15 -22.22
C GLY A 501 -5.27 -20.49 -21.51
N GLU A 502 -4.02 -20.92 -21.28
CA GLU A 502 -3.76 -22.21 -20.62
C GLU A 502 -4.19 -22.26 -19.15
N THR A 503 -4.19 -21.12 -18.44
CA THR A 503 -4.79 -21.03 -17.11
C THR A 503 -6.32 -20.87 -17.13
N ARG A 504 -6.99 -21.01 -18.29
CA ARG A 504 -8.46 -20.79 -18.42
C ARG A 504 -9.31 -22.06 -18.45
N GLN A 505 -8.72 -23.26 -18.32
CA GLN A 505 -9.47 -24.51 -18.40
C GLN A 505 -9.23 -25.40 -17.18
N VAL A 506 -10.32 -25.91 -16.62
CA VAL A 506 -10.31 -27.23 -15.98
C VAL A 506 -10.19 -28.24 -17.13
N PRO A 507 -9.29 -29.24 -17.06
CA PRO A 507 -9.26 -30.29 -18.06
C PRO A 507 -10.63 -30.97 -18.15
N PRO A 508 -11.18 -31.26 -19.34
CA PRO A 508 -12.31 -32.18 -19.42
C PRO A 508 -11.92 -33.51 -18.77
N ASP A 509 -12.86 -34.13 -18.08
CA ASP A 509 -12.60 -35.26 -17.17
C ASP A 509 -11.64 -36.31 -17.74
N ALA A 510 -10.74 -36.79 -16.90
CA ALA A 510 -10.10 -38.08 -17.14
C ALA A 510 -11.21 -39.12 -17.32
N ALA A 511 -11.13 -39.92 -18.39
CA ALA A 511 -12.17 -40.88 -18.75
C ALA A 511 -12.60 -41.71 -17.53
N PRO A 512 -13.91 -42.02 -17.38
CA PRO A 512 -14.41 -42.75 -16.23
C PRO A 512 -13.62 -44.06 -16.08
N ALA A 513 -13.22 -44.37 -14.85
CA ALA A 513 -12.55 -45.62 -14.54
C ALA A 513 -13.37 -46.79 -15.10
N PRO A 514 -12.72 -47.84 -15.67
CA PRO A 514 -13.45 -48.96 -16.24
C PRO A 514 -14.40 -49.54 -15.19
N ALA A 515 -15.65 -49.75 -15.61
CA ALA A 515 -16.71 -50.18 -14.71
C ALA A 515 -16.28 -51.45 -13.98
N VAL A 516 -16.40 -51.45 -12.65
CA VAL A 516 -16.22 -52.67 -11.85
C VAL A 516 -17.31 -53.64 -12.29
N GLU A 517 -16.88 -54.79 -12.81
CA GLU A 517 -17.78 -55.84 -13.27
C GLU A 517 -18.70 -56.27 -12.13
N GLN A 518 -19.98 -55.95 -12.25
CA GLN A 518 -20.97 -56.25 -11.24
C GLN A 518 -21.34 -57.73 -11.37
N LEU A 519 -20.68 -58.58 -10.57
CA LEU A 519 -21.03 -60.00 -10.47
C LEU A 519 -22.50 -60.14 -10.03
N SER A 520 -23.36 -60.44 -11.00
CA SER A 520 -24.76 -60.80 -10.78
C SER A 520 -24.83 -62.14 -10.08
N LEU A 521 -25.38 -62.14 -8.86
CA LEU A 521 -25.88 -63.37 -8.24
C LEU A 521 -27.30 -63.62 -8.75
N LEU A 522 -27.43 -64.72 -9.51
CA LEU A 522 -28.66 -65.34 -10.04
C LEU A 522 -29.29 -64.66 -11.26
#